data_AF-A0A1C4UXA2-F1
#
_entry.id   AF-A0A1C4UXA2-F1
#
_cell.length_a   1.000
_cell.length_b   1.000
_cell.length_c   1.000
_cell.angle_alpha   90.00
_cell.angle_beta   90.00
_cell.angle_gamma   90.00
#
_symmetry.space_group_name_H-M   'P 1'
#
loop_
_entity.id
_entity.type
_entity.pdbx_description
1 polymer ?
#
loop_
_entity_poly.entity_id
_entity_poly.type
_entity_poly.pdbx_seq_one_letter_code
_entity_poly.pdbx_strand_id
1 'polypeptide(L)'
;MVKATLLALAFLLELALLVAVGWWGFTRSAGWPVRVLAGLGAPLLIAVVWGLFCSPKAGVSLPAPAKLTAQAACFVTGGLLLALAGRPVPGALLVAVWAVDKALLTLAGDPV
;
A
#
# COMPACT_ATOMS: atom_id res chain seq x y z
N MET A 1 -4.39 -18.18 -16.29
CA MET A 1 -3.72 -16.94 -16.77
C MET A 1 -4.15 -15.71 -15.98
N VAL A 2 -5.44 -15.49 -15.74
CA VAL A 2 -5.97 -14.31 -15.01
C VAL A 2 -5.36 -14.12 -13.62
N LYS A 3 -5.27 -15.18 -12.80
CA LYS A 3 -4.69 -15.11 -11.44
C LYS A 3 -3.24 -14.57 -11.41
N ALA A 4 -2.39 -15.01 -12.34
CA ALA A 4 -1.00 -14.53 -12.41
C ALA A 4 -0.94 -13.03 -12.74
N THR A 5 -1.89 -12.54 -13.55
CA THR A 5 -1.99 -11.11 -13.88
C THR A 5 -2.40 -10.29 -12.66
N LEU A 6 -3.38 -10.77 -11.89
CA LEU A 6 -3.81 -10.11 -10.64
C LEU A 6 -2.70 -10.08 -9.60
N LEU A 7 -1.95 -11.19 -9.43
CA LEU A 7 -0.82 -11.21 -8.50
C LEU A 7 0.31 -10.25 -8.93
N ALA A 8 0.59 -10.17 -10.23
CA ALA A 8 1.54 -9.19 -10.76
C ALA A 8 1.05 -7.75 -10.52
N LEU A 9 -0.24 -7.49 -10.73
CA LEU A 9 -0.86 -6.21 -10.44
C LEU A 9 -0.79 -5.85 -8.96
N ALA A 10 -1.11 -6.79 -8.06
CA ALA A 10 -0.98 -6.62 -6.61
C ALA A 10 0.44 -6.22 -6.21
N PHE A 11 1.46 -6.89 -6.77
CA PHE A 11 2.86 -6.54 -6.53
C PHE A 11 3.23 -5.14 -7.03
N LEU A 12 2.77 -4.77 -8.23
CA LEU A 12 2.97 -3.41 -8.76
C LEU A 12 2.27 -2.35 -7.89
N LEU A 13 1.10 -2.65 -7.36
CA LEU A 13 0.37 -1.78 -6.43
C LEU A 13 1.12 -1.62 -5.10
N GLU A 14 1.73 -2.67 -4.57
CA GLU A 14 2.59 -2.58 -3.37
C GLU A 14 3.79 -1.64 -3.61
N LEU A 15 4.45 -1.77 -4.77
CA LEU A 15 5.54 -0.85 -5.15
C LEU A 15 5.04 0.59 -5.31
N ALA A 16 3.89 0.77 -5.97
CA ALA A 16 3.28 2.09 -6.14
C ALA A 16 2.91 2.73 -4.80
N LEU A 17 2.43 1.94 -3.84
CA LEU A 17 2.17 2.38 -2.46
C LEU A 17 3.45 2.89 -1.79
N LEU A 18 4.56 2.15 -1.86
CA LEU A 18 5.82 2.59 -1.25
C LEU A 18 6.33 3.88 -1.89
N VAL A 19 6.25 3.98 -3.22
CA VAL A 19 6.61 5.21 -3.95
C VAL A 19 5.71 6.37 -3.57
N ALA A 20 4.39 6.16 -3.45
CA ALA A 20 3.42 7.17 -3.06
C ALA A 20 3.74 7.78 -1.69
N VAL A 21 3.98 6.92 -0.69
CA VAL A 21 4.29 7.32 0.68
C VAL A 21 5.64 8.05 0.73
N GLY A 22 6.65 7.54 0.03
CA GLY A 22 7.96 8.19 -0.04
C GLY A 22 7.90 9.56 -0.74
N TRP A 23 7.18 9.64 -1.86
CA TRP A 23 6.96 10.89 -2.60
C TRP A 23 6.36 11.97 -1.71
N TRP A 24 5.31 11.63 -0.97
CA TRP A 24 4.70 12.56 -0.02
C TRP A 24 5.72 13.10 0.99
N GLY A 25 6.55 12.23 1.58
CA GLY A 25 7.57 12.65 2.55
C GLY A 25 8.57 13.64 1.98
N PHE A 26 8.95 13.48 0.71
CA PHE A 26 9.80 14.45 0.01
C PHE A 26 9.08 15.71 -0.44
N THR A 27 7.76 15.71 -0.63
CA THR A 27 6.99 16.93 -0.97
C THR A 27 6.62 17.82 0.21
N ARG A 28 6.89 17.38 1.44
CA ARG A 28 6.64 18.16 2.67
C ARG A 28 7.41 19.50 2.64
N SER A 29 6.72 20.58 2.99
CA SER A 29 7.31 21.91 3.23
C SER A 29 8.02 21.95 4.59
N ALA A 30 9.12 21.20 4.71
CA ALA A 30 9.92 21.11 5.93
C ALA A 30 11.43 21.16 5.59
N GLY A 31 12.26 21.33 6.61
CA GLY A 31 13.71 21.26 6.46
C GLY A 31 14.19 19.91 5.89
N TRP A 32 15.36 19.91 5.26
CA TRP A 32 15.94 18.73 4.61
C TRP A 32 15.93 17.45 5.48
N PRO A 33 16.33 17.49 6.77
CA PRO A 33 16.33 16.29 7.61
C PRO A 33 14.93 15.67 7.78
N VAL A 34 13.90 16.52 7.92
CA VAL A 34 12.51 16.08 8.09
C VAL A 34 11.97 15.44 6.81
N ARG A 35 12.33 15.99 5.64
CA ARG A 35 11.94 15.43 4.33
C ARG A 35 12.56 14.05 4.10
N VAL A 36 13.83 13.86 4.45
CA VAL A 36 14.51 12.56 4.34
C VAL A 36 13.91 11.55 5.32
N LEU A 37 13.72 11.94 6.58
CA LEU A 37 13.09 11.07 7.58
C LEU A 37 11.66 10.68 7.19
N ALA A 38 10.84 11.61 6.70
CA ALA A 38 9.49 11.30 6.24
C ALA A 38 9.51 10.47 4.94
N GLY A 39 10.35 10.83 3.97
CA GLY A 39 10.41 10.21 2.65
C GLY A 39 10.98 8.80 2.65
N LEU A 40 11.82 8.45 3.63
CA LEU A 40 12.34 7.10 3.80
C LEU A 40 11.71 6.36 4.97
N GLY A 41 11.49 7.03 6.10
CA GLY A 41 10.92 6.42 7.29
C GLY A 41 9.47 5.98 7.10
N ALA A 42 8.64 6.78 6.42
CA ALA A 42 7.24 6.41 6.18
C ALA A 42 7.09 5.16 5.29
N PRO A 43 7.76 5.04 4.12
CA PRO A 43 7.69 3.81 3.33
C PRO A 43 8.35 2.63 4.05
N LEU A 44 9.41 2.84 4.83
CA LEU A 44 10.01 1.77 5.65
C LEU A 44 9.01 1.24 6.70
N LEU A 45 8.28 2.13 7.38
CA LEU A 45 7.24 1.74 8.34
C LEU A 45 6.12 0.95 7.66
N ILE A 46 5.64 1.40 6.50
CA ILE A 46 4.65 0.66 5.71
C ILE A 46 5.18 -0.73 5.34
N ALA A 47 6.43 -0.84 4.87
CA ALA A 47 7.03 -2.12 4.49
C ALA A 47 7.16 -3.08 5.69
N VAL A 48 7.53 -2.57 6.87
CA VAL A 48 7.60 -3.37 8.11
C VAL A 48 6.22 -3.85 8.54
N VAL A 49 5.21 -2.96 8.57
CA VAL A 49 3.83 -3.32 8.90
C VAL A 49 3.28 -4.35 7.90
N TRP A 50 3.55 -4.16 6.62
CA TRP A 50 3.16 -5.11 5.57
C TRP A 50 3.84 -6.47 5.77
N GLY A 51 5.14 -6.48 6.03
CA GLY A 51 5.92 -7.70 6.29
C GLY A 51 5.45 -8.46 7.53
N LEU A 52 5.05 -7.75 8.58
CA LEU A 52 4.58 -8.36 9.83
C LEU A 52 3.19 -8.99 9.73
N PHE A 53 2.27 -8.33 9.02
CA PHE A 53 0.84 -8.64 9.09
C PHE A 53 0.25 -9.15 7.77
N CYS A 54 0.75 -8.68 6.63
CA CYS A 54 0.16 -8.94 5.32
C CYS A 54 0.93 -10.00 4.52
N SER A 55 2.20 -10.26 4.84
CA SER A 55 3.05 -11.23 4.14
C SER A 55 2.54 -12.67 4.28
N PRO A 56 2.73 -13.55 3.27
CA PRO A 56 2.53 -14.99 3.41
C PRO A 56 3.42 -15.62 4.50
N LYS A 57 4.58 -14.98 4.76
CA LYS A 57 5.52 -15.34 5.84
C LYS A 57 5.39 -14.39 7.04
N ALA A 58 4.22 -13.75 7.21
CA ALA A 58 3.96 -12.85 8.32
C ALA A 58 4.32 -13.53 9.65
N GLY A 59 5.12 -12.84 10.46
CA GLY A 59 5.49 -13.33 11.80
C GLY A 59 4.28 -13.43 12.73
N VAL A 60 3.21 -12.70 12.44
CA VAL A 60 1.93 -12.76 13.15
C VAL A 60 0.86 -13.31 12.22
N SER A 61 0.36 -14.51 12.53
CA SER A 61 -0.75 -15.10 11.78
C SER A 61 -2.06 -14.40 12.14
N LEU A 62 -2.51 -13.53 11.24
CA LEU A 62 -3.81 -12.87 11.36
C LEU A 62 -4.88 -13.61 10.54
N PRO A 63 -6.14 -13.63 11.00
CA PRO A 63 -7.25 -14.11 10.20
C PRO A 63 -7.42 -13.26 8.93
N ALA A 64 -7.88 -13.87 7.84
CA ALA A 64 -8.06 -13.22 6.53
C ALA A 64 -8.72 -11.83 6.58
N PRO A 65 -9.83 -11.59 7.31
CA PRO A 65 -10.42 -10.25 7.40
C PRO A 65 -9.49 -9.21 8.06
N ALA A 66 -8.70 -9.60 9.06
CA ALA A 66 -7.76 -8.69 9.71
C ALA A 66 -6.59 -8.33 8.77
N LYS A 67 -6.10 -9.30 7.99
CA LYS A 67 -5.11 -9.03 6.93
C LYS A 67 -5.65 -8.07 5.89
N LEU A 68 -6.90 -8.25 5.45
CA LEU A 68 -7.54 -7.36 4.48
C LEU A 68 -7.65 -5.94 5.03
N THR A 69 -8.06 -5.77 6.29
CA THR A 69 -8.13 -4.46 6.94
C THR A 69 -6.76 -3.79 7.03
N ALA A 70 -5.70 -4.55 7.34
CA ALA A 70 -4.34 -4.02 7.37
C ALA A 70 -3.87 -3.55 5.98
N GLN A 71 -4.11 -4.35 4.94
CA GLN A 71 -3.82 -3.97 3.55
C GLN A 71 -4.61 -2.71 3.15
N ALA A 72 -5.90 -2.66 3.48
CA ALA A 72 -6.76 -1.50 3.23
C ALA A 72 -6.21 -0.25 3.91
N ALA A 73 -5.83 -0.34 5.19
CA ALA A 73 -5.27 0.76 5.94
C ALA A 73 -3.98 1.29 5.29
N CYS A 74 -3.09 0.39 4.85
CA CYS A 74 -1.87 0.77 4.14
C CYS A 74 -2.18 1.51 2.82
N PHE A 75 -3.07 0.96 1.98
CA PHE A 75 -3.42 1.55 0.68
C PHE A 75 -4.16 2.89 0.81
N VAL A 76 -5.14 2.97 1.72
CA VAL A 76 -5.86 4.21 2.02
C VAL A 76 -4.90 5.27 2.56
N THR A 77 -3.96 4.89 3.41
CA THR A 77 -2.90 5.79 3.90
C THR A 77 -2.06 6.31 2.73
N GLY A 78 -1.57 5.43 1.84
CA GLY A 78 -0.81 5.84 0.66
C GLY A 78 -1.59 6.80 -0.26
N GLY A 79 -2.86 6.51 -0.50
CA GLY A 79 -3.76 7.36 -1.29
C GLY A 79 -3.97 8.73 -0.65
N LEU A 80 -4.19 8.79 0.67
CA LEU A 80 -4.34 10.03 1.42
C LEU A 80 -3.05 10.86 1.40
N LEU A 81 -1.89 10.23 1.57
CA LEU A 81 -0.61 10.92 1.52
C LEU A 81 -0.34 11.49 0.12
N LEU A 82 -0.67 10.77 -0.95
CA LEU A 82 -0.63 11.30 -2.31
C LEU A 82 -1.57 12.50 -2.51
N ALA A 83 -2.78 12.45 -1.96
CA ALA A 83 -3.72 13.56 -2.00
C ALA A 83 -3.15 14.80 -1.27
N LEU A 84 -2.56 14.60 -0.08
CA LEU A 84 -1.87 15.64 0.68
C LEU A 84 -0.63 16.19 -0.03
N ALA A 85 -0.01 15.39 -0.91
CA ALA A 85 1.07 15.82 -1.80
C ALA A 85 0.57 16.56 -3.07
N GLY A 86 -0.73 16.90 -3.13
CA GLY A 86 -1.34 17.60 -4.27
C GLY A 86 -1.71 16.71 -5.46
N ARG A 87 -1.69 15.38 -5.29
CA ARG A 87 -1.99 14.41 -6.35
C ARG A 87 -3.17 13.50 -5.96
N PRO A 88 -4.40 14.06 -5.78
CA PRO A 88 -5.56 13.30 -5.31
C PRO A 88 -6.02 12.24 -6.32
N VAL A 89 -5.94 12.51 -7.63
CA VAL A 89 -6.36 11.57 -8.66
C VAL A 89 -5.51 10.29 -8.64
N PRO A 90 -4.15 10.34 -8.67
CA PRO A 90 -3.33 9.16 -8.47
C PRO A 90 -3.58 8.44 -7.14
N GLY A 91 -3.81 9.19 -6.05
CA GLY A 91 -4.13 8.61 -4.75
C GLY A 91 -5.43 7.81 -4.75
N ALA A 92 -6.49 8.36 -5.35
CA ALA A 92 -7.77 7.68 -5.50
C ALA A 92 -7.67 6.44 -6.42
N LEU A 93 -6.94 6.55 -7.54
CA LEU A 93 -6.69 5.43 -8.44
C LEU A 93 -5.94 4.29 -7.75
N LEU A 94 -4.92 4.60 -6.94
CA LEU A 94 -4.16 3.59 -6.20
C LEU A 94 -5.08 2.75 -5.30
N VAL A 95 -5.96 3.42 -4.54
CA VAL A 95 -6.92 2.74 -3.64
C VAL A 95 -7.96 1.97 -4.44
N ALA A 96 -8.51 2.57 -5.50
CA ALA A 96 -9.56 1.94 -6.31
C ALA A 96 -9.04 0.68 -7.04
N VAL A 97 -7.88 0.76 -7.67
CA VAL A 97 -7.28 -0.38 -8.40
C VAL A 97 -6.94 -1.51 -7.44
N TRP A 98 -6.39 -1.19 -6.26
CA TRP A 98 -6.17 -2.18 -5.21
C TRP A 98 -7.48 -2.85 -4.74
N ALA A 99 -8.54 -2.09 -4.50
CA ALA A 99 -9.82 -2.64 -4.07
C ALA A 99 -10.43 -3.56 -5.12
N VAL A 100 -10.34 -3.19 -6.41
CA VAL A 100 -10.82 -4.03 -7.52
C VAL A 100 -9.99 -5.30 -7.64
N ASP A 101 -8.66 -5.20 -7.61
CA ASP A 101 -7.77 -6.36 -7.68
C ASP A 101 -8.06 -7.36 -6.54
N LYS A 102 -8.23 -6.86 -5.31
CA LYS A 102 -8.57 -7.69 -4.15
C LYS A 102 -9.95 -8.31 -4.24
N ALA A 103 -10.94 -7.59 -4.75
CA ALA A 103 -12.27 -8.14 -4.97
C ALA A 103 -12.23 -9.27 -6.01
N LEU A 104 -11.49 -9.09 -7.11
CA LEU A 104 -11.33 -10.11 -8.15
C LEU A 104 -10.59 -11.36 -7.63
N LEU A 105 -9.52 -11.18 -6.84
CA LEU A 105 -8.81 -12.31 -6.21
C LEU A 105 -9.70 -13.07 -5.22
N THR A 106 -10.51 -12.36 -4.42
CA THR A 106 -11.44 -12.98 -3.48
C THR A 106 -12.51 -13.78 -4.21
N LEU A 107 -13.08 -13.23 -5.29
CA LEU A 107 -14.05 -13.93 -6.13
C LEU A 107 -13.46 -15.14 -6.86
N ALA A 108 -12.16 -15.12 -7.15
CA ALA A 108 -11.43 -16.24 -7.75
C ALA A 108 -11.08 -17.36 -6.75
N GLY A 109 -11.43 -17.22 -5.47
CA GLY A 109 -11.25 -18.24 -4.45
C GLY A 109 -9.92 -18.21 -3.70
N ASP A 110 -9.15 -17.11 -3.79
CA ASP A 110 -7.95 -16.90 -2.97
C ASP A 110 -8.25 -15.91 -1.84
N PRO A 111 -8.54 -16.39 -0.63
CA PRO A 111 -8.77 -15.55 0.52
C PRO A 111 -7.42 -15.11 1.11
N VAL A 112 -6.86 -14.05 0.53
CA VAL A 112 -5.84 -13.16 1.13
C VAL A 112 -4.42 -13.72 1.30
#